data_AF-A0A6M1YE83-F1
#
_entry.id   AF-A0A6M1YE83-F1
#
_cell.length_a   1.000
_cell.length_b   1.000
_cell.length_c   1.000
_cell.angle_alpha   90.00
_cell.angle_beta   90.00
_cell.angle_gamma   90.00
#
_symmetry.space_group_name_H-M   'P 1'
#
loop_
_entity.id
_entity.type
_entity.pdbx_description
1 polymer ?
#
loop_
_entity_poly.entity_id
_entity_poly.type
_entity_poly.pdbx_seq_one_letter_code
_entity_poly.pdbx_strand_id
1 'polypeptide(L)'
;MSEKIKYTNEPIQAEVVKDFLPSPDELAAGEEGVKITISLSRRSVDFFKAAAERNHTSYQRMIRRLLDAYADQYRDELTERSSGRSKTRVAER
;
A
#
# COMPACT_ATOMS: atom_id res chain seq x y z
N MET A 1 27.79 38.68 -16.32
CA MET A 1 28.83 38.42 -15.31
C MET A 1 28.13 37.70 -14.17
N SER A 2 28.29 36.38 -14.05
CA SER A 2 27.74 35.60 -12.95
C SER A 2 28.75 35.57 -11.81
N GLU A 3 28.38 36.09 -10.65
CA GLU A 3 29.22 36.04 -9.45
C GLU A 3 29.40 34.58 -9.03
N LYS A 4 30.66 34.16 -8.88
CA LYS A 4 30.99 32.81 -8.41
C LYS A 4 30.83 32.77 -6.90
N ILE A 5 29.91 31.92 -6.42
CA ILE A 5 29.74 31.66 -4.98
C ILE A 5 31.07 31.11 -4.44
N LYS A 6 31.68 31.84 -3.50
CA LYS A 6 32.89 31.43 -2.78
C LYS A 6 32.46 30.78 -1.46
N TYR A 7 32.51 29.46 -1.40
CA TYR A 7 32.26 28.72 -0.18
C TYR A 7 33.47 28.84 0.75
N THR A 8 33.19 29.08 2.03
CA THR A 8 34.20 29.10 3.12
C THR A 8 33.87 27.97 4.08
N ASN A 9 34.88 27.34 4.69
CA ASN A 9 34.74 26.19 5.61
C ASN A 9 34.15 26.63 6.97
N GLU A 10 32.89 26.99 6.99
CA GLU A 10 32.15 27.34 8.19
C GLU A 10 31.66 26.08 8.93
N PRO A 11 31.57 26.10 10.27
CA PRO A 11 31.09 24.96 11.04
C PRO A 11 29.59 24.75 10.79
N ILE A 12 29.26 23.63 10.14
CA ILE A 12 27.88 23.23 9.86
C ILE A 12 27.33 22.45 11.05
N GLN A 13 26.19 22.86 11.59
CA GLN A 13 25.44 22.06 12.55
C GLN A 13 24.62 21.01 11.78
N ALA A 14 25.18 19.81 11.64
CA ALA A 14 24.52 18.69 10.98
C ALA A 14 24.13 17.63 12.01
N GLU A 15 22.89 17.13 11.91
CA GLU A 15 22.41 16.00 12.68
C GLU A 15 22.63 14.71 11.86
N VAL A 16 23.26 13.70 12.48
CA VAL A 16 23.51 12.42 11.81
C VAL A 16 22.23 11.58 11.85
N VAL A 17 21.48 11.65 10.75
CA VAL A 17 20.30 10.84 10.52
C VAL A 17 20.75 9.42 10.13
N LYS A 18 20.24 8.38 10.79
CA LYS A 18 20.49 6.99 10.38
C LYS A 18 19.89 6.76 8.99
N ASP A 19 20.51 5.90 8.19
CA ASP A 19 19.94 5.53 6.91
C ASP A 19 18.60 4.82 7.15
N PHE A 20 17.51 5.48 6.75
CA PHE A 20 16.13 4.99 6.87
C PHE A 20 15.57 4.59 5.52
N LEU A 21 16.36 4.70 4.45
CA LEU A 21 15.90 4.32 3.14
C LEU A 21 15.95 2.79 3.05
N PRO A 22 14.82 2.13 2.73
CA PRO A 22 14.86 0.72 2.38
C PRO A 22 15.83 0.52 1.22
N SER A 23 16.55 -0.60 1.23
CA SER A 23 17.49 -0.92 0.17
C SER A 23 16.77 -0.94 -1.20
N PRO A 24 17.47 -0.65 -2.32
CA PRO A 24 16.86 -0.66 -3.65
C PRO A 24 16.09 -1.96 -3.97
N ASP A 25 16.55 -3.09 -3.43
CA ASP A 25 15.91 -4.39 -3.59
C ASP A 25 14.60 -4.51 -2.78
N GLU A 26 14.56 -3.94 -1.56
CA GLU A 26 13.34 -3.83 -0.75
C GLU A 26 12.34 -2.82 -1.34
N LEU A 27 12.83 -1.76 -2.00
CA LEU A 27 12.03 -0.82 -2.78
C LEU A 27 11.45 -1.46 -4.05
N ALA A 28 12.18 -2.41 -4.65
CA ALA A 28 11.81 -3.10 -5.88
C ALA A 28 10.92 -4.34 -5.64
N ALA A 29 10.66 -4.71 -4.38
CA ALA A 29 9.72 -5.76 -4.01
C ALA A 29 8.28 -5.34 -4.35
N GLY A 30 7.94 -5.44 -5.63
CA GLY A 30 6.57 -5.26 -6.11
C GLY A 30 5.66 -6.31 -5.51
N GLU A 31 4.42 -5.91 -5.20
CA GLU A 31 3.36 -6.82 -4.78
C GLU A 31 3.29 -8.03 -5.74
N GLU A 32 3.34 -9.26 -5.22
CA GLU A 32 3.23 -10.48 -6.02
C GLU A 32 1.86 -10.53 -6.72
N GLY A 33 1.84 -10.16 -8.00
CA GLY A 33 0.61 -10.04 -8.78
C GLY A 33 0.15 -11.37 -9.37
N VAL A 34 -0.91 -11.97 -8.84
CA VAL A 34 -1.57 -13.12 -9.49
C VAL A 34 -2.54 -12.62 -10.57
N LYS A 35 -2.31 -13.02 -11.82
CA LYS A 35 -3.20 -12.69 -12.93
C LYS A 35 -4.42 -13.60 -12.93
N ILE A 36 -5.60 -13.01 -12.77
CA ILE A 36 -6.89 -13.70 -12.90
C ILE A 36 -7.73 -13.06 -14.00
N THR A 37 -8.62 -13.85 -14.62
CA THR A 37 -9.64 -13.35 -15.56
C THR A 37 -10.99 -13.36 -14.85
N ILE A 38 -11.59 -12.18 -14.67
CA ILE A 38 -12.93 -12.01 -14.09
C ILE A 38 -13.79 -11.15 -15.01
N SER A 39 -15.08 -11.46 -15.10
CA SER A 39 -16.03 -10.66 -15.87
C SER A 39 -16.62 -9.56 -14.96
N LEU A 40 -16.41 -8.30 -15.35
CA LEU A 40 -16.99 -7.13 -14.67
C LEU A 40 -18.17 -6.59 -15.47
N SER A 41 -19.13 -5.97 -14.78
CA SER A 41 -20.26 -5.31 -15.45
C SER A 41 -19.78 -4.09 -16.26
N ARG A 42 -20.44 -3.81 -17.38
CA ARG A 42 -20.14 -2.62 -18.22
C ARG A 42 -20.21 -1.33 -17.41
N ARG A 43 -21.25 -1.20 -16.56
CA ARG A 43 -21.45 -0.06 -15.66
C ARG A 43 -20.24 0.18 -14.74
N SER A 44 -19.69 -0.89 -14.16
CA SER A 44 -18.51 -0.80 -13.29
C SER A 44 -17.28 -0.34 -14.06
N VAL A 45 -17.03 -0.91 -15.24
CA VAL A 45 -15.87 -0.55 -16.07
C VAL A 45 -15.94 0.91 -16.51
N ASP A 46 -17.11 1.38 -16.94
CA ASP A 46 -17.30 2.76 -17.39
C ASP A 46 -17.08 3.76 -16.24
N PHE A 47 -17.52 3.42 -15.02
CA PHE A 47 -17.22 4.21 -13.82
C PHE A 47 -15.71 4.35 -13.57
N PHE A 48 -14.96 3.24 -13.60
CA PHE A 48 -13.52 3.28 -13.36
C PHE A 48 -12.75 3.98 -14.47
N LYS A 49 -13.19 3.90 -15.73
CA LYS A 49 -12.59 4.65 -16.83
C LYS A 49 -12.72 6.16 -16.61
N ALA A 50 -13.93 6.64 -16.31
CA ALA A 50 -14.15 8.06 -16.03
C ALA A 50 -13.39 8.55 -14.79
N ALA A 51 -13.28 7.71 -13.76
CA ALA A 51 -12.48 8.03 -12.57
C ALA A 51 -10.97 8.05 -12.87
N ALA A 52 -10.48 7.13 -13.70
CA ALA A 52 -9.08 7.03 -14.08
C ALA A 52 -8.60 8.23 -14.91
N GLU A 53 -9.42 8.71 -15.85
CA GLU A 53 -9.14 9.91 -16.65
C GLU A 53 -8.96 11.15 -15.77
N ARG A 54 -9.82 11.33 -14.75
CA ARG A 54 -9.75 12.47 -13.83
C ARG A 54 -8.53 12.44 -12.90
N ASN A 55 -8.04 11.24 -12.57
CA ASN A 55 -6.93 11.05 -11.62
C ASN A 55 -5.60 10.73 -12.32
N HIS A 56 -5.53 10.84 -13.64
CA HIS A 56 -4.34 10.53 -14.46
C HIS A 56 -3.72 9.16 -14.11
N THR A 57 -4.55 8.14 -13.92
CA THR A 57 -4.12 6.80 -13.54
C THR A 57 -4.75 5.72 -14.42
N SER A 58 -4.33 4.47 -14.28
CA SER A 58 -4.97 3.34 -14.97
C SER A 58 -6.20 2.86 -14.21
N TYR A 59 -7.32 2.66 -14.90
CA TYR A 59 -8.54 2.10 -14.31
C TYR A 59 -8.31 0.71 -13.70
N GLN A 60 -7.35 -0.06 -14.24
CA GLN A 60 -6.97 -1.37 -13.70
C GLN A 60 -6.34 -1.25 -12.31
N ARG A 61 -5.54 -0.20 -12.09
CA ARG A 61 -4.92 0.08 -10.78
C ARG A 61 -5.98 0.42 -9.74
N MET A 62 -7.01 1.17 -10.13
CA MET A 62 -8.13 1.49 -9.26
C MET A 62 -8.94 0.25 -8.87
N ILE A 63 -9.20 -0.64 -9.83
CA ILE A 63 -9.90 -1.91 -9.57
C ILE A 63 -9.09 -2.77 -8.60
N ARG A 64 -7.77 -2.90 -8.82
CA ARG A 64 -6.89 -3.67 -7.93
C ARG A 64 -6.94 -3.13 -6.50
N ARG A 65 -6.73 -1.82 -6.32
CA ARG A 65 -6.79 -1.17 -5.01
C ARG A 65 -8.13 -1.35 -4.30
N LEU A 66 -9.24 -1.35 -5.03
CA LEU A 66 -10.55 -1.63 -4.45
C LEU A 66 -10.66 -3.07 -3.94
N LEU A 67 -10.16 -4.04 -4.70
CA LEU A 67 -10.17 -5.45 -4.29
C LEU A 67 -9.26 -5.68 -3.08
N ASP A 68 -8.08 -5.07 -3.07
CA ASP A 68 -7.15 -5.16 -1.95
C ASP A 68 -7.78 -4.57 -0.67
N ALA A 69 -8.33 -3.35 -0.75
CA ALA A 69 -8.97 -2.70 0.39
C ALA A 69 -10.19 -3.48 0.92
N TYR A 70 -10.98 -4.07 0.02
CA TYR A 70 -12.07 -4.96 0.41
C TYR A 70 -11.53 -6.21 1.12
N ALA A 71 -10.52 -6.88 0.55
CA ALA A 71 -9.96 -8.07 1.16
C ALA A 71 -9.37 -7.78 2.55
N ASP A 72 -8.61 -6.69 2.71
CA ASP A 72 -8.01 -6.30 3.98
C ASP A 72 -9.08 -6.03 5.05
N GLN A 73 -10.17 -5.32 4.70
CA GLN A 73 -11.25 -5.02 5.64
C GLN A 73 -11.91 -6.29 6.20
N TYR A 74 -12.11 -7.32 5.37
CA TYR A 74 -12.82 -8.54 5.78
C TYR A 74 -11.89 -9.68 6.22
N ARG A 75 -10.56 -9.51 6.12
CA ARG A 75 -9.59 -10.51 6.57
C ARG A 75 -9.61 -10.67 8.09
N ASP A 76 -9.70 -9.58 8.84
CA ASP A 76 -9.64 -9.58 10.30
C ASP A 76 -10.97 -10.05 10.94
N GLU A 77 -12.10 -9.77 10.29
CA GLU A 77 -13.41 -10.26 10.76
C GLU A 77 -13.53 -11.80 10.73
N LEU A 78 -12.76 -12.49 9.86
CA LEU A 78 -12.73 -13.94 9.78
C LEU A 78 -11.87 -14.58 10.88
N THR A 79 -10.85 -13.90 11.37
CA THR A 79 -9.96 -14.42 12.43
C THR A 79 -10.60 -14.25 13.82
N GLU A 80 -11.33 -13.17 14.08
CA GLU A 80 -12.03 -12.98 15.36
C GLU A 80 -13.15 -14.02 15.59
N ARG A 81 -13.92 -14.37 14.54
CA ARG A 81 -15.00 -15.37 14.66
C ARG A 81 -14.50 -16.79 14.95
N SER A 82 -13.24 -17.10 14.66
CA SER A 82 -12.65 -18.43 14.90
C SER A 82 -11.96 -18.55 16.27
N SER A 83 -11.49 -17.44 16.85
CA SER A 83 -10.82 -17.45 18.16
C SER A 83 -11.79 -17.44 19.36
N GLY A 84 -13.07 -17.12 19.14
CA GLY A 84 -14.11 -17.08 20.17
C GLY A 84 -14.61 -18.43 20.70
N ARG A 85 -14.24 -19.57 20.09
CA ARG A 85 -14.79 -20.90 20.47
C ARG A 85 -13.93 -21.70 21.47
N SER A 86 -12.76 -21.19 21.87
CA SER A 86 -11.80 -21.95 22.70
C SER A 86 -11.86 -21.64 24.20
N LYS A 87 -12.72 -20.73 24.66
CA LYS A 87 -12.86 -20.37 26.09
C LYS A 87 -14.18 -20.85 26.70
N THR A 88 -14.51 -22.13 26.59
CA THR A 88 -15.48 -22.79 27.51
C THR A 88 -15.22 -24.29 27.48
N ARG A 89 -14.43 -24.79 28.44
CA ARG A 89 -14.42 -26.17 28.98
C ARG A 89 -13.17 -26.42 29.82
N VAL A 90 -12.92 -25.63 30.87
CA VAL A 90 -12.07 -26.07 32.00
C VAL A 90 -12.60 -25.43 33.28
N ALA A 91 -13.71 -25.93 33.81
CA ALA A 91 -14.16 -25.70 35.17
C ALA A 91 -15.16 -26.79 35.56
N GLU A 92 -14.69 -28.03 35.65
CA GLU A 92 -15.38 -29.05 36.45
C GLU A 92 -14.34 -30.08 36.90
N ARG A 93 -13.73 -29.81 38.06
CA ARG A 93 -13.07 -30.76 38.96
C ARG A 93 -13.21 -30.26 40.39
#